data_AF-A0A660SMZ1-F1
#
_entry.id   AF-A0A660SMZ1-F1
#
_cell.length_a   1.000
_cell.length_b   1.000
_cell.length_c   1.000
_cell.angle_alpha   90.00
_cell.angle_beta   90.00
_cell.angle_gamma   90.00
#
_symmetry.space_group_name_H-M   'P 1'
#
loop_
_entity.id
_entity.type
_entity.pdbx_description
1 polymer ?
#
loop_
_entity_poly.entity_id
_entity_poly.type
_entity_poly.pdbx_seq_one_letter_code
_entity_poly.pdbx_strand_id
1 'polypeptide(L)'
;MKKRLMGILLISFLLVPTFDFAKEGKDERIATTLSILIPGGGQIYNEQYIKGAIIAFAEGGTIYMIYKNNKYLQIEQSEEKRLLTENNRNSLIWLLGAEIVYSSIDAFISAKMYDMNKKINIGIKNNGIYIAFKF
;
A
#
# COMPACT_ATOMS: atom_id res chain seq x y z
N MET A 1 -20.19 12.95 4.75
CA MET A 1 -19.17 11.99 5.30
C MET A 1 -18.12 11.55 4.27
N LYS A 2 -18.49 11.20 3.03
CA LYS A 2 -17.56 10.76 1.96
C LYS A 2 -16.36 11.70 1.70
N LYS A 3 -16.57 13.03 1.71
CA LYS A 3 -15.50 14.01 1.43
C LYS A 3 -14.41 14.09 2.52
N ARG A 4 -14.76 13.81 3.79
CA ARG A 4 -13.80 13.83 4.91
C ARG A 4 -12.94 12.57 4.96
N LEU A 5 -13.52 11.41 4.64
CA LEU A 5 -12.81 10.15 4.52
C LEU A 5 -11.85 10.16 3.32
N MET A 6 -12.30 10.71 2.19
CA MET A 6 -11.49 10.86 0.98
C MET A 6 -10.31 11.82 1.18
N GLY A 7 -10.48 12.89 1.97
CA GLY A 7 -9.39 13.79 2.33
C GLY A 7 -8.31 13.12 3.19
N ILE A 8 -8.69 12.25 4.12
CA ILE A 8 -7.74 11.50 4.95
C ILE A 8 -6.98 10.45 4.11
N LEU A 9 -7.66 9.75 3.20
CA LEU A 9 -7.05 8.81 2.25
C LEU A 9 -6.11 9.50 1.24
N LEU A 10 -6.41 10.73 0.81
CA LEU A 10 -5.53 11.51 -0.07
C LEU A 10 -4.28 12.00 0.67
N ILE A 11 -4.40 12.35 1.95
CA ILE A 11 -3.26 12.76 2.78
C ILE A 11 -2.35 11.56 3.09
N SER A 12 -2.90 10.36 3.29
CA SER A 12 -2.07 9.14 3.41
C SER A 12 -1.37 8.79 2.09
N PHE A 13 -2.04 8.95 0.95
CA PHE A 13 -1.44 8.74 -0.37
C PHE A 13 -0.26 9.69 -0.67
N LEU A 14 -0.31 10.92 -0.15
CA LEU A 14 0.76 11.91 -0.31
C LEU A 14 1.95 11.72 0.66
N LEU A 15 1.77 11.00 1.77
CA LEU A 15 2.81 10.80 2.80
C LEU A 15 3.62 9.50 2.61
N VAL A 16 3.09 8.50 1.89
CA VAL A 16 3.78 7.23 1.62
C VAL A 16 5.06 7.33 0.75
N PRO A 17 5.27 8.29 -0.17
CA PRO A 17 6.47 8.30 -1.01
C PRO A 17 7.72 8.84 -0.30
N THR A 18 7.73 9.02 1.03
CA THR A 18 8.99 9.32 1.74
C THR A 18 9.95 8.14 1.55
N PHE A 19 11.06 8.41 0.86
CA PHE A 19 12.11 7.52 0.37
C PHE A 19 12.74 6.57 1.41
N ASP A 20 11.97 5.64 1.97
CA ASP A 20 12.51 4.56 2.80
C ASP A 20 12.59 3.32 1.90
N PHE A 21 13.71 3.15 1.19
CA PHE A 21 13.96 1.94 0.40
C PHE A 21 14.10 0.73 1.34
N ALA A 22 13.90 -0.48 0.81
CA ALA A 22 14.16 -1.69 1.59
C ALA A 22 15.59 -1.63 2.16
N LYS A 23 15.73 -1.94 3.45
CA LYS A 23 17.04 -1.89 4.13
C LYS A 23 17.90 -3.11 3.86
N GLU A 24 17.28 -4.19 3.39
CA GLU A 24 17.95 -5.45 3.06
C GLU A 24 17.49 -6.01 1.70
N GLY A 25 18.33 -6.86 1.12
CA GLY A 25 18.11 -7.52 -0.18
C GLY A 25 17.21 -8.72 -0.02
N LYS A 26 15.93 -8.44 0.17
CA LYS A 26 14.89 -9.44 0.38
C LYS A 26 14.33 -9.94 -0.95
N ASP A 27 13.78 -11.17 -0.95
CA ASP A 27 13.21 -11.79 -2.14
C ASP A 27 11.92 -11.07 -2.57
N GLU A 28 11.88 -10.59 -3.81
CA GLU A 28 10.75 -9.82 -4.33
C GLU A 28 9.45 -10.62 -4.37
N ARG A 29 9.50 -11.93 -4.59
CA ARG A 29 8.31 -12.79 -4.66
C ARG A 29 7.70 -12.98 -3.28
N ILE A 30 8.54 -13.10 -2.26
CA ILE A 30 8.10 -13.18 -0.86
C ILE A 30 7.47 -11.86 -0.46
N ALA A 31 8.10 -10.73 -0.78
CA ALA A 31 7.58 -9.38 -0.50
C ALA A 31 6.19 -9.18 -1.13
N THR A 32 6.04 -9.49 -2.42
CA THR A 32 4.75 -9.39 -3.13
C THR A 32 3.69 -10.32 -2.53
N THR A 33 4.04 -11.57 -2.28
CA THR A 33 3.09 -12.56 -1.74
C THR A 33 2.59 -12.14 -0.35
N LEU A 34 3.48 -11.62 0.50
CA LEU A 34 3.10 -11.13 1.82
C LEU A 34 2.19 -9.90 1.75
N SER A 35 2.43 -8.96 0.82
CA SER A 35 1.52 -7.81 0.62
C SER A 35 0.12 -8.21 0.13
N ILE A 36 -0.01 -9.32 -0.60
CA ILE A 36 -1.33 -9.82 -1.04
C ILE A 36 -2.10 -10.45 0.13
N LEU A 37 -1.40 -11.21 0.97
CA LEU A 37 -2.04 -12.04 2.00
C LEU A 37 -2.26 -11.31 3.31
N ILE A 38 -1.34 -10.41 3.67
CA ILE A 38 -1.29 -9.76 4.96
C ILE A 38 -1.25 -8.24 4.72
N PRO A 39 -2.18 -7.48 5.31
CA PRO A 39 -2.17 -6.04 5.18
C PRO A 39 -0.81 -5.42 5.56
N GLY A 40 -0.20 -4.66 4.65
CA GLY A 40 1.15 -4.09 4.79
C GLY A 40 2.31 -5.11 4.92
N GLY A 41 2.07 -6.39 4.65
CA GLY A 41 3.01 -7.48 4.92
C GLY A 41 4.32 -7.40 4.13
N GLY A 42 4.28 -7.03 2.85
CA GLY A 42 5.47 -6.90 2.02
C GLY A 42 6.37 -5.73 2.45
N GLN A 43 5.77 -4.65 2.94
CA GLN A 43 6.52 -3.50 3.46
C GLN A 43 7.18 -3.82 4.80
N ILE A 44 6.51 -4.57 5.68
CA ILE A 44 7.12 -5.08 6.92
C ILE A 44 8.29 -6.01 6.59
N TYR A 45 8.12 -6.91 5.62
CA TYR A 45 9.18 -7.80 5.15
C TYR A 45 10.39 -7.05 4.59
N ASN A 46 10.15 -5.95 3.88
CA ASN A 46 11.18 -5.03 3.39
C ASN A 46 11.75 -4.08 4.48
N GLU A 47 11.38 -4.27 5.75
CA GLU A 47 11.79 -3.46 6.91
C GLU A 47 11.37 -1.99 6.85
N GLN A 48 10.36 -1.70 6.03
CA GLN A 48 9.73 -0.39 5.89
C GLN A 48 8.57 -0.26 6.89
N TYR A 49 8.85 -0.31 8.19
CA TYR A 49 7.82 -0.44 9.23
C TYR A 49 6.78 0.69 9.24
N ILE A 50 7.20 1.94 9.01
CA ILE A 50 6.28 3.08 8.96
C ILE A 50 5.33 2.93 7.77
N LYS A 51 5.88 2.57 6.61
CA LYS A 51 5.12 2.34 5.38
C LYS A 51 4.14 1.16 5.53
N GLY A 52 4.63 0.06 6.09
CA GLY A 52 3.83 -1.12 6.40
C GLY A 52 2.69 -0.81 7.37
N ALA A 53 2.94 0.00 8.41
CA ALA A 53 1.88 0.43 9.32
C ALA A 53 0.82 1.27 8.59
N ILE A 54 1.21 2.25 7.78
CA ILE A 54 0.26 3.09 7.02
C ILE A 54 -0.60 2.24 6.09
N ILE A 55 0.00 1.32 5.35
CA ILE A 55 -0.70 0.44 4.40
C ILE A 55 -1.63 -0.52 5.16
N ALA A 56 -1.16 -1.14 6.24
CA ALA A 56 -1.97 -2.01 7.07
C ALA A 56 -3.18 -1.28 7.67
N PHE A 57 -3.03 -0.02 8.09
CA PHE A 57 -4.15 0.80 8.55
C PHE A 57 -5.12 1.16 7.43
N ALA A 58 -4.64 1.44 6.21
CA ALA A 58 -5.50 1.72 5.06
C ALA A 58 -6.32 0.49 4.68
N GLU A 59 -5.66 -0.63 4.37
CA GLU A 59 -6.29 -1.89 3.97
C GLU A 59 -7.19 -2.43 5.10
N GLY A 60 -6.71 -2.42 6.35
CA GLY A 60 -7.49 -2.82 7.52
C GLY A 60 -8.71 -1.93 7.76
N GLY A 61 -8.58 -0.62 7.53
CA GLY A 61 -9.68 0.34 7.58
C GLY A 61 -10.74 0.06 6.51
N THR A 62 -10.32 -0.22 5.28
CA THR A 62 -11.22 -0.60 4.19
C THR A 62 -11.93 -1.92 4.50
N ILE A 63 -11.22 -2.94 4.98
CA ILE A 63 -11.80 -4.22 5.42
C ILE A 63 -12.84 -4.00 6.52
N TYR A 64 -12.53 -3.18 7.54
CA TYR A 64 -13.47 -2.86 8.61
C TYR A 64 -14.73 -2.17 8.08
N MET A 65 -14.58 -1.25 7.14
CA MET A 65 -15.71 -0.56 6.51
C MET A 65 -16.57 -1.53 5.68
N ILE A 66 -15.97 -2.48 4.95
CA ILE A 66 -16.69 -3.54 4.23
C ILE A 66 -17.50 -4.38 5.22
N TYR A 67 -16.86 -4.85 6.30
CA TYR A 67 -17.52 -5.63 7.35
C TYR A 67 -18.71 -4.89 7.95
N LYS A 68 -18.52 -3.60 8.28
CA LYS A 68 -19.57 -2.75 8.84
C LYS A 68 -20.75 -2.59 7.87
N ASN A 69 -20.49 -2.33 6.58
CA ASN A 69 -21.54 -2.23 5.57
C ASN A 69 -22.28 -3.56 5.41
N ASN A 70 -21.57 -4.68 5.43
CA ASN A 70 -22.18 -6.00 5.33
C ASN A 70 -23.12 -6.31 6.51
N LYS A 71 -22.77 -5.85 7.72
CA LYS A 71 -23.66 -5.94 8.89
C LYS A 71 -24.90 -5.06 8.76
N TYR A 72 -24.75 -3.83 8.24
CA TYR A 72 -25.91 -2.95 8.01
C TYR A 72 -26.89 -3.52 7.00
N LEU A 73 -26.39 -4.18 5.94
CA LEU A 73 -27.25 -4.84 4.94
C LEU A 73 -28.14 -5.93 5.51
N GLN A 74 -27.74 -6.58 6.60
CA GLN A 74 -28.53 -7.66 7.23
C GLN A 74 -29.74 -7.14 8.02
N ILE A 75 -29.69 -5.88 8.47
CA ILE A 75 -30.72 -5.29 9.34
C ILE A 75 -31.55 -4.21 8.64
N GLU A 76 -31.14 -3.79 7.44
CA GLU A 76 -31.82 -2.73 6.69
C GLU A 76 -33.09 -3.27 6.02
N GLN A 77 -34.23 -2.66 6.32
CA GLN A 77 -35.54 -3.05 5.80
C GLN A 77 -35.99 -2.19 4.61
N SER A 78 -35.38 -1.01 4.44
CA SER A 78 -35.68 -0.13 3.30
C SER A 78 -34.87 -0.54 2.07
N GLU A 79 -35.55 -0.87 0.99
CA GLU A 79 -34.91 -1.23 -0.30
C GLU A 79 -33.97 -0.13 -0.83
N GLU A 80 -34.37 1.15 -0.73
CA GLU A 80 -33.53 2.27 -1.17
C GLU A 80 -32.21 2.33 -0.38
N LYS A 81 -32.27 2.22 0.96
CA LYS A 81 -31.09 2.25 1.81
C LYS A 81 -30.22 1.01 1.65
N ARG A 82 -30.84 -0.13 1.38
CA ARG A 82 -30.15 -1.38 1.06
C ARG A 82 -29.33 -1.22 -0.22
N LEU A 83 -29.94 -0.77 -1.31
CA LEU A 83 -29.25 -0.53 -2.59
C LEU A 83 -28.08 0.45 -2.45
N LEU A 84 -28.26 1.54 -1.70
CA LEU A 84 -27.18 2.50 -1.41
C LEU A 84 -26.02 1.85 -0.63
N THR A 85 -26.34 1.01 0.35
CA THR A 85 -25.34 0.32 1.18
C THR A 85 -24.62 -0.78 0.39
N GLU A 86 -25.31 -1.50 -0.50
CA GLU A 86 -24.73 -2.50 -1.40
C GLU A 86 -23.74 -1.85 -2.36
N ASN A 87 -24.13 -0.74 -2.99
CA ASN A 87 -23.24 0.03 -3.86
C ASN A 87 -22.01 0.54 -3.11
N ASN A 88 -22.19 1.07 -1.89
CA ASN A 88 -21.07 1.54 -1.08
C ASN A 88 -20.11 0.40 -0.68
N ARG A 89 -20.64 -0.76 -0.28
CA ARG A 89 -19.83 -1.95 0.00
C ARG A 89 -19.07 -2.41 -1.24
N ASN A 90 -19.72 -2.48 -2.39
CA ASN A 90 -19.09 -2.93 -3.65
C ASN A 90 -17.96 -1.98 -4.06
N SER A 91 -18.16 -0.66 -3.94
CA SER A 91 -17.08 0.32 -4.16
C SER A 91 -15.91 0.12 -3.20
N LEU A 92 -16.16 -0.20 -1.93
CA LEU A 92 -15.10 -0.49 -0.95
C LEU A 92 -14.34 -1.78 -1.28
N ILE A 93 -15.01 -2.82 -1.80
CA ILE A 93 -14.36 -4.05 -2.26
C ILE A 93 -13.42 -3.76 -3.44
N TRP A 94 -13.87 -2.95 -4.40
CA TRP A 94 -13.01 -2.50 -5.50
C TRP A 94 -11.84 -1.65 -5.02
N LEU A 95 -12.07 -0.77 -4.04
CA LEU A 95 -11.01 0.01 -3.41
C LEU A 95 -9.97 -0.89 -2.74
N LEU A 96 -10.41 -1.88 -1.95
CA LEU A 96 -9.53 -2.84 -1.30
C LEU A 96 -8.68 -3.61 -2.32
N GLY A 97 -9.29 -4.05 -3.43
CA GLY A 97 -8.57 -4.71 -4.51
C GLY A 97 -7.49 -3.82 -5.11
N ALA A 98 -7.77 -2.53 -5.31
CA ALA A 98 -6.79 -1.56 -5.79
C ALA A 98 -5.68 -1.30 -4.78
N GLU A 99 -5.99 -1.19 -3.48
CA GLU A 99 -5.03 -1.03 -2.38
C GLU A 99 -4.05 -2.20 -2.33
N ILE A 100 -4.56 -3.45 -2.37
CA ILE A 100 -3.74 -4.66 -2.37
C ILE A 100 -2.81 -4.70 -3.59
N VAL A 101 -3.33 -4.45 -4.79
CA VAL A 101 -2.50 -4.45 -6.02
C VAL A 101 -1.42 -3.37 -5.94
N TYR A 102 -1.77 -2.17 -5.49
CA TYR A 102 -0.82 -1.07 -5.29
C TYR A 102 0.28 -1.45 -4.28
N SER A 103 -0.11 -1.96 -3.11
CA SER A 103 0.79 -2.43 -2.05
C SER A 103 1.73 -3.53 -2.54
N SER A 104 1.22 -4.46 -3.36
CA SER A 104 1.98 -5.56 -3.95
C SER A 104 3.07 -5.09 -4.90
N ILE A 105 2.73 -4.15 -5.81
CA ILE A 105 3.66 -3.54 -6.75
C ILE A 105 4.72 -2.73 -6.00
N ASP A 106 4.30 -1.98 -4.98
CA ASP A 106 5.19 -1.16 -4.18
C ASP A 106 6.21 -1.99 -3.38
N ALA A 107 5.77 -3.11 -2.78
CA ALA A 107 6.65 -4.05 -2.10
C ALA A 107 7.64 -4.74 -3.06
N PHE A 108 7.17 -5.10 -4.26
CA PHE A 108 8.02 -5.67 -5.32
C PHE A 108 9.14 -4.70 -5.74
N ILE A 109 8.78 -3.45 -6.05
CA ILE A 109 9.74 -2.42 -6.46
C ILE A 109 10.73 -2.16 -5.30
N SER A 110 10.25 -2.07 -4.07
CA SER A 110 11.09 -1.82 -2.90
C SER A 110 12.14 -2.92 -2.70
N ALA A 111 11.76 -4.20 -2.82
CA ALA A 111 12.68 -5.34 -2.73
C ALA A 111 13.72 -5.29 -3.87
N LYS A 112 13.26 -5.06 -5.11
CA LYS A 112 14.14 -5.03 -6.29
C LYS A 112 15.14 -3.87 -6.30
N MET A 113 14.74 -2.70 -5.78
CA MET A 113 15.58 -1.49 -5.77
C MET A 113 16.75 -1.58 -4.79
N TYR A 114 16.68 -2.43 -3.75
CA TYR A 114 17.83 -2.67 -2.87
C TYR A 114 19.05 -3.18 -3.63
N ASP A 115 18.84 -4.19 -4.47
CA ASP A 115 19.89 -4.81 -5.28
C ASP A 115 20.51 -3.84 -6.29
N MET A 116 19.71 -2.90 -6.80
CA MET A 116 20.17 -1.84 -7.69
C MET A 116 21.05 -0.82 -6.96
N ASN A 117 20.67 -0.37 -5.76
CA ASN A 117 21.43 0.60 -4.98
C ASN A 117 22.82 0.07 -4.56
N LYS A 118 22.94 -1.23 -4.29
CA LYS A 118 24.24 -1.85 -3.96
C LYS A 118 25.21 -1.88 -5.15
N LYS A 119 24.68 -1.99 -6.38
CA LYS A 119 25.47 -2.15 -7.62
C LYS A 119 25.83 -0.82 -8.28
N ILE A 120 25.06 0.23 -8.05
CA ILE A 120 25.22 1.53 -8.73
C ILE A 120 25.49 2.60 -7.68
N ASN A 121 26.71 3.14 -7.65
CA ASN A 121 27.08 4.26 -6.79
C ASN A 121 27.16 5.54 -7.63
N ILE A 122 26.23 6.48 -7.39
CA ILE A 122 26.17 7.76 -8.09
C ILE A 122 26.72 8.82 -7.15
N GLY A 123 27.75 9.54 -7.58
CA GLY A 123 28.34 10.62 -6.79
C GLY A 123 28.63 11.85 -7.63
N ILE A 124 28.84 12.97 -6.94
CA ILE A 124 29.26 14.23 -7.53
C ILE A 124 30.70 14.48 -7.10
N LYS A 125 31.61 14.68 -8.05
CA LYS A 125 33.00 15.05 -7.79
C LYS A 125 33.45 16.08 -8.82
N ASN A 126 34.08 17.17 -8.35
CA ASN A 126 34.65 18.22 -9.19
C ASN A 126 33.71 18.70 -10.33
N ASN A 127 32.49 19.12 -10.00
CA ASN A 127 31.45 19.58 -10.94
C ASN A 127 30.97 18.55 -12.00
N GLY A 128 31.26 17.25 -11.84
CA GLY A 128 30.75 16.17 -12.69
C GLY A 128 29.90 15.15 -11.92
N ILE A 129 28.94 14.53 -12.60
CA ILE A 129 28.18 13.37 -12.12
C ILE A 129 28.91 12.12 -12.60
N TYR A 130 29.24 11.20 -11.69
CA TYR A 130 29.80 9.90 -12.05
C TYR A 130 28.88 8.77 -11.59
N ILE A 131 28.80 7.72 -12.41
CA ILE A 131 28.06 6.49 -12.16
C ILE A 131 29.09 5.37 -12.07
N ALA A 132 29.29 4.80 -10.89
CA ALA A 132 30.20 3.69 -10.67
C ALA A 132 29.41 2.38 -10.53
N PHE A 133 29.73 1.39 -11.37
CA PHE A 133 29.17 0.04 -11.28
C PHE A 133 30.10 -0.83 -10.45
N LYS A 134 29.56 -1.46 -9.39
CA LYS A 134 30.27 -2.45 -8.58
C LYS A 134 29.91 -3.83 -9.13
N PHE A 135 30.82 -4.41 -9.90
CA PHE A 135 30.73 -5.78 -10.43
C PHE A 135 31.16 -6.79 -9.37
#